data_AF-A0A965C7D4-F1
#
_entry.id   AF-A0A965C7D4-F1
#
_cell.length_a   1.000
_cell.length_b   1.000
_cell.length_c   1.000
_cell.angle_alpha   90.00
_cell.angle_beta   90.00
_cell.angle_gamma   90.00
#
_symmetry.space_group_name_H-M   'P 1'
#
loop_
_entity.id
_entity.type
_entity.pdbx_description
1 polymer ?
#
loop_
_entity_poly.entity_id
_entity_poly.type
_entity_poly.pdbx_seq_one_letter_code
_entity_poly.pdbx_strand_id
1 'polypeptide(L)'
;MASERKAEVLKRALIEAGEDPLAVDAIIAPAGQPIGAQTPQEIALSVLAAVVALKAGAGSGMAKDPQHVADVDVSGVASQDPGVACSSKTSQASSLAQRACCGA
;
A
#
# COMPACT_ATOMS: atom_id res chain seq x y z
N MET A 1 -11.81 13.71 7.87
CA MET A 1 -11.79 13.00 6.56
C MET A 1 -12.66 13.77 5.57
N ALA A 2 -12.18 14.03 4.35
CA ALA A 2 -13.00 14.61 3.28
C ALA A 2 -13.74 13.46 2.58
N SER A 3 -15.07 13.55 2.51
CA SER A 3 -15.88 12.62 1.71
C SER A 3 -15.72 12.94 0.22
N GLU A 4 -16.15 12.01 -0.64
CA GLU A 4 -16.15 12.20 -2.10
C GLU A 4 -16.82 13.53 -2.50
N ARG A 5 -18.01 13.80 -1.97
CA ARG A 5 -18.72 15.07 -2.21
C ARG A 5 -17.90 16.31 -1.84
N LYS A 6 -17.20 16.27 -0.69
CA LYS A 6 -16.36 17.41 -0.28
C LYS A 6 -15.18 17.57 -1.24
N ALA A 7 -14.57 16.47 -1.68
CA ALA A 7 -13.50 16.52 -2.65
C ALA A 7 -13.96 17.10 -4.00
N GLU A 8 -15.15 16.73 -4.50
CA GLU A 8 -15.71 17.30 -5.73
C GLU A 8 -15.87 18.82 -5.65
N VAL A 9 -16.43 19.33 -4.54
CA VAL A 9 -16.59 20.77 -4.32
C VAL A 9 -15.25 21.48 -4.32
N LEU A 10 -14.25 20.91 -3.62
CA LEU A 10 -12.92 21.51 -3.54
C LEU A 10 -12.17 21.44 -4.89
N LYS A 11 -12.28 20.33 -5.64
CA LYS A 11 -11.69 20.20 -6.98
C LYS A 11 -12.25 21.26 -7.92
N ARG A 12 -13.57 21.48 -7.91
CA ARG A 12 -14.20 22.55 -8.70
C ARG A 12 -13.67 23.93 -8.30
N ALA A 13 -13.62 24.22 -7.00
CA ALA A 13 -13.10 25.50 -6.51
C ALA A 13 -11.64 25.74 -6.90
N LEU A 14 -10.79 24.70 -6.93
CA LEU A 14 -9.40 24.81 -7.37
C LEU A 14 -9.30 25.10 -8.88
N ILE A 15 -10.09 24.42 -9.70
CA ILE A 15 -10.14 24.67 -11.14
C ILE A 15 -10.63 26.10 -11.41
N GLU A 16 -11.68 26.55 -10.71
CA GLU A 16 -12.21 27.91 -10.80
C GLU A 16 -11.19 28.97 -10.35
N ALA A 17 -10.32 28.63 -9.40
CA ALA A 17 -9.21 29.48 -8.96
C ALA A 17 -8.04 29.55 -9.97
N GLY A 18 -8.09 28.76 -11.05
CA GLY A 18 -7.08 28.76 -12.11
C GLY A 18 -5.95 27.74 -11.93
N GLU A 19 -6.11 26.76 -11.04
CA GLU A 19 -5.17 25.66 -10.90
C GLU A 19 -5.20 24.72 -12.11
N ASP A 20 -4.08 24.04 -12.38
CA ASP A 20 -3.97 23.08 -13.48
C ASP A 20 -4.96 21.90 -13.28
N PRO A 21 -5.92 21.69 -14.21
CA PRO A 21 -6.90 20.60 -14.10
C PRO A 21 -6.25 19.22 -13.96
N LEU A 22 -5.11 18.96 -14.60
CA LEU A 22 -4.43 17.67 -14.51
C LEU A 22 -3.87 17.42 -13.10
N ALA A 23 -3.33 18.45 -12.47
CA ALA A 23 -2.87 18.39 -11.08
C ALA A 23 -4.04 18.22 -10.10
N VAL A 24 -5.17 18.88 -10.35
CA VAL A 24 -6.39 18.73 -9.53
C VAL A 24 -6.99 17.33 -9.65
N ASP A 25 -6.97 16.75 -10.85
CA ASP A 25 -7.46 15.39 -11.09
C ASP A 25 -6.61 14.34 -10.37
N ALA A 26 -5.32 14.59 -10.21
CA ALA A 26 -4.41 13.71 -9.45
C ALA A 26 -4.71 13.66 -7.93
N ILE A 27 -5.57 14.55 -7.40
CA ILE A 27 -5.97 14.52 -6.00
C ILE A 27 -6.82 13.27 -5.71
N ILE A 28 -6.32 12.42 -4.83
CA ILE A 28 -7.00 11.20 -4.37
C ILE A 28 -7.92 11.53 -3.19
N ALA A 29 -9.19 11.17 -3.31
CA ALA A 29 -10.17 11.28 -2.24
C ALA A 29 -11.20 10.14 -2.31
N PRO A 30 -11.69 9.63 -1.16
CA PRO A 30 -11.33 9.99 0.22
C PRO A 30 -9.87 9.69 0.56
N ALA A 31 -9.30 10.44 1.52
CA ALA A 31 -7.93 10.21 1.95
C ALA A 31 -7.82 8.90 2.76
N GLY A 32 -6.82 8.08 2.43
CA GLY A 32 -6.53 6.83 3.14
C GLY A 32 -7.23 5.59 2.59
N GLN A 33 -6.79 4.43 3.05
CA GLN A 33 -7.31 3.12 2.68
C GLN A 33 -8.62 2.80 3.43
N PRO A 34 -9.63 2.17 2.81
CA PRO A 34 -10.92 1.93 3.45
C PRO A 34 -10.86 0.76 4.43
N ILE A 35 -10.38 1.05 5.64
CA ILE A 35 -10.28 0.10 6.76
C ILE A 35 -11.40 0.27 7.80
N GLY A 36 -12.40 1.10 7.51
CA GLY A 36 -13.49 1.41 8.46
C GLY A 36 -13.09 2.34 9.62
N ALA A 37 -12.01 3.10 9.48
CA ALA A 37 -11.44 3.95 10.53
C ALA A 37 -12.45 4.94 11.16
N GLN A 38 -12.56 4.92 12.49
CA GLN A 38 -13.38 5.80 13.31
C GLN A 38 -12.53 6.67 14.24
N THR A 39 -11.43 6.12 14.76
CA THR A 39 -10.55 6.84 15.69
C THR A 39 -9.44 7.61 14.96
N PRO A 40 -8.87 8.67 15.57
CA PRO A 40 -7.75 9.39 14.97
C PRO A 40 -6.56 8.51 14.61
N GLN A 41 -6.28 7.49 15.43
CA GLN A 41 -5.19 6.54 15.24
C GLN A 41 -5.44 5.64 14.03
N GLU A 42 -6.67 5.11 13.89
CA GLU A 42 -7.08 4.34 12.72
C GLU A 42 -7.05 5.19 11.45
N ILE A 43 -7.48 6.45 11.55
CA ILE A 43 -7.43 7.40 10.45
C ILE A 43 -5.97 7.64 10.00
N ALA A 44 -5.05 7.85 10.93
CA ALA A 44 -3.64 8.03 10.61
C ALA A 44 -3.06 6.78 9.92
N LEU A 45 -3.37 5.60 10.45
CA LEU A 45 -2.95 4.33 9.86
C LEU A 45 -3.50 4.14 8.44
N SER A 46 -4.78 4.44 8.22
CA SER A 46 -5.44 4.41 6.91
C SER A 46 -4.73 5.29 5.88
N VAL A 47 -4.36 6.53 6.26
CA VAL A 47 -3.64 7.46 5.39
C VAL A 47 -2.23 6.94 5.07
N LEU A 48 -1.48 6.49 6.08
CA LEU A 48 -0.13 5.95 5.87
C LEU A 48 -0.13 4.71 4.97
N ALA A 49 -1.12 3.83 5.13
CA ALA A 49 -1.28 2.65 4.29
C ALA A 49 -1.46 3.03 2.81
N ALA A 50 -2.31 4.02 2.52
CA ALA A 50 -2.50 4.52 1.16
C ALA A 50 -1.22 5.12 0.57
N VAL A 51 -0.46 5.90 1.36
CA VAL A 51 0.82 6.48 0.91
C VAL A 51 1.85 5.40 0.57
N VAL A 52 1.99 4.38 1.42
CA VAL A 52 2.92 3.28 1.17
C VAL A 52 2.52 2.46 -0.05
N ALA A 53 1.22 2.19 -0.24
CA ALA A 53 0.71 1.48 -1.40
C ALA A 53 1.07 2.20 -2.72
N LEU A 54 0.81 3.52 -2.77
CA LEU A 54 1.16 4.35 -3.92
C LEU A 54 2.66 4.33 -4.20
N LYS A 55 3.49 4.43 -3.15
CA LYS A 55 4.96 4.37 -3.30
C LYS A 55 5.47 3.02 -3.75
N ALA A 56 4.80 1.93 -3.36
CA ALA A 56 5.14 0.57 -3.77
C ALA A 56 4.69 0.24 -5.21
N GLY A 57 4.01 1.18 -5.91
CA GLY A 57 3.46 0.93 -7.24
C GLY A 57 2.17 0.10 -7.22
N ALA A 58 1.65 -0.24 -6.04
CA ALA A 58 0.30 -0.75 -5.88
C ALA A 58 -0.63 0.47 -5.98
N GLY A 59 -1.06 0.81 -7.20
CA GLY A 59 -2.02 1.88 -7.42
C GLY A 59 -3.24 1.73 -6.50
N SER A 60 -3.84 2.85 -6.11
CA SER A 60 -5.03 2.94 -5.23
C SER A 60 -6.29 2.37 -5.91
N GLY A 61 -6.22 1.13 -6.39
CA GLY A 61 -7.22 0.49 -7.22
C GLY A 61 -7.64 -0.84 -6.65
N MET A 62 -8.16 -0.88 -5.43
CA MET A 62 -9.06 -1.94 -4.97
C MET A 62 -9.84 -1.48 -3.74
N ALA A 63 -10.94 -0.77 -3.99
CA ALA A 63 -12.09 -0.73 -3.11
C ALA A 63 -13.36 -0.61 -3.95
N LYS A 64 -13.71 -1.72 -4.63
CA LYS A 64 -15.12 -1.97 -4.90
C LYS A 64 -15.66 -2.74 -3.69
N ASP A 65 -16.61 -2.10 -3.03
CA ASP A 65 -17.48 -2.58 -1.96
C ASP A 65 -16.87 -2.74 -0.54
N PRO A 66 -17.37 -1.99 0.47
CA PRO A 66 -17.01 -2.17 1.89
C PRO A 66 -17.65 -3.39 2.60
N GLN A 67 -18.32 -4.33 1.90
CA GLN A 67 -19.18 -5.33 2.55
C GLN A 67 -18.76 -6.80 2.29
N HIS A 68 -17.48 -7.15 2.48
CA HIS A 68 -17.11 -8.56 2.72
C HIS A 68 -15.81 -8.70 3.53
N VAL A 69 -15.87 -8.37 4.82
CA VAL A 69 -14.97 -8.96 5.82
C VAL A 69 -15.74 -10.06 6.54
N ALA A 70 -16.11 -11.12 5.81
CA ALA A 70 -16.60 -12.33 6.45
C ALA A 70 -15.39 -13.04 7.09
N ASP A 71 -15.43 -13.10 8.42
CA ASP A 71 -14.80 -14.11 9.27
C ASP A 71 -13.35 -14.49 8.94
N VAL A 72 -12.40 -13.63 9.38
CA VAL A 72 -11.05 -14.12 9.65
C VAL A 72 -11.12 -14.91 10.96
N ASP A 73 -11.29 -16.23 10.86
CA ASP A 73 -11.11 -17.14 12.00
C ASP A 73 -9.65 -17.08 12.47
N VAL A 74 -9.41 -16.40 13.58
CA VAL A 74 -8.09 -16.28 14.22
C VAL A 74 -7.79 -17.48 15.15
N SER A 75 -8.57 -18.55 15.07
CA SER A 75 -8.39 -19.73 15.92
C SER A 75 -7.14 -20.55 15.56
N GLY A 76 -6.47 -20.22 14.45
CA GLY A 76 -5.25 -20.91 13.98
C GLY A 76 -3.91 -20.17 14.16
N VAL A 77 -3.87 -18.95 14.72
CA VAL A 77 -2.58 -18.20 14.87
C VAL A 77 -1.74 -18.66 16.07
N ALA A 78 -2.11 -19.78 16.70
CA ALA A 78 -1.24 -20.40 17.69
C ALA A 78 0.03 -20.93 17.00
N SER A 79 1.14 -20.23 17.28
CA SER A 79 2.51 -20.72 17.12
C SER A 79 3.01 -20.92 15.69
N GLN A 80 3.29 -19.82 14.99
CA GLN A 80 4.40 -19.82 14.03
C GLN A 80 5.57 -19.09 14.66
N ASP A 81 6.45 -19.87 15.26
CA ASP A 81 7.85 -19.53 15.43
C ASP A 81 8.59 -20.25 14.30
N PRO A 82 8.86 -19.61 13.14
CA PRO A 82 9.75 -20.19 12.18
C PRO A 82 11.15 -19.73 12.59
N GLY A 83 11.80 -20.53 13.42
CA GLY A 83 13.24 -20.67 13.35
C GLY A 83 13.59 -20.85 11.88
N VAL A 84 14.17 -19.82 11.26
CA VAL A 84 14.68 -19.85 9.89
C VAL A 84 15.79 -20.89 9.87
N ALA A 85 15.40 -22.11 9.54
CA ALA A 85 16.30 -23.22 9.30
C ALA A 85 17.02 -22.96 7.97
N CYS A 86 18.31 -22.69 8.10
CA CYS A 86 19.29 -22.77 7.03
C CYS A 86 19.20 -24.17 6.39
N SER A 87 18.54 -24.29 5.24
CA SER A 87 18.55 -25.50 4.41
C SER A 87 19.26 -25.18 3.10
N SER A 88 20.59 -25.29 3.17
CA SER A 88 21.41 -26.01 2.20
C SER A 88 20.73 -26.39 0.88
N LYS A 89 20.84 -25.52 -0.13
CA LYS A 89 21.10 -26.01 -1.49
C LYS A 89 22.61 -25.99 -1.70
N THR A 90 23.28 -27.02 -1.20
CA THR A 90 24.67 -27.30 -1.55
C THR A 90 24.70 -28.39 -2.59
N SER A 91 25.44 -28.11 -3.68
CA SER A 91 26.15 -29.09 -4.54
C SER A 91 25.32 -29.83 -5.59
N GLN A 92 25.64 -29.88 -6.90
CA GLN A 92 26.87 -29.66 -7.70
C GLN A 92 26.43 -29.30 -9.15
N ALA A 93 27.19 -28.63 -10.03
CA ALA A 93 28.64 -28.66 -10.22
C ALA A 93 29.15 -27.41 -10.97
N SER A 94 30.41 -27.04 -10.68
CA SER A 94 31.51 -26.55 -11.54
C SER A 94 31.16 -25.87 -12.86
N SER A 95 31.78 -24.79 -13.34
CA SER A 95 32.94 -23.95 -13.01
C SER A 95 33.05 -23.00 -14.23
N LEU A 96 33.54 -21.76 -14.09
CA LEU A 96 33.44 -20.62 -15.04
C LEU A 96 32.15 -19.83 -14.76
N ALA A 97 32.11 -18.71 -14.04
CA ALA A 97 32.98 -17.56 -14.17
C ALA A 97 32.90 -16.70 -12.89
N GLN A 98 33.70 -17.04 -11.88
CA GLN A 98 34.08 -16.09 -10.83
C GLN A 98 35.33 -15.36 -11.32
N ARG A 99 35.12 -14.29 -12.08
CA ARG A 99 36.20 -13.42 -12.52
C ARG A 99 35.69 -11.99 -12.71
N ALA A 100 35.12 -11.42 -11.65
CA ALA A 100 34.78 -9.99 -11.64
C ALA A 100 34.78 -9.33 -10.25
N CYS A 101 35.35 -9.98 -9.23
CA CYS A 101 35.53 -9.38 -7.90
C CYS A 101 37.03 -9.39 -7.56
N CYS A 102 37.79 -8.41 -8.06
CA CYS A 102 39.04 -7.85 -7.51
C CYS A 102 39.77 -6.98 -8.56
N GLY A 103 39.84 -5.66 -8.32
CA GLY A 103 40.98 -4.80 -8.67
C GLY A 103 41.00 -4.09 -10.02
N ALA A 104 40.72 -2.78 -10.00
CA ALA A 104 41.62 -1.70 -10.42
C ALA A 104 41.15 -0.40 -9.77
#